data_AF-K1TRS1-F1
#
_entry.id   AF-K1TRS1-F1
#
_cell.length_a   1.000
_cell.length_b   1.000
_cell.length_c   1.000
_cell.angle_alpha   90.00
_cell.angle_beta   90.00
_cell.angle_gamma   90.00
#
_symmetry.space_group_name_H-M   'P 1'
#
loop_
_entity.id
_entity.type
_entity.pdbx_description
1 polymer ?
#
loop_
_entity_poly.entity_id
_entity_poly.type
_entity_poly.pdbx_seq_one_letter_code
_entity_poly.pdbx_strand_id
1 'polypeptide(L)'
;MIKCAAAFVWEWCDHAIAHGTAENGKTIYAYGGDHGEEIHDGNFCMDGLVYPDRTVHTGLLEYKNVYRPVRVVSYDKESGELVLHNYMDFDDLKDYV
;
A
#
# COMPACT_ATOMS: atom_id res chain seq x y z
N MET A 1 15.42 22.64 -14.72
CA MET A 1 14.30 21.72 -14.40
C MET A 1 14.76 20.80 -13.31
N ILE A 2 14.10 20.81 -12.15
CA ILE A 2 14.33 19.80 -11.11
C ILE A 2 13.63 18.53 -11.59
N LYS A 3 14.38 17.43 -11.74
CA LYS A 3 13.81 16.10 -11.97
C LYS A 3 13.67 15.43 -10.61
N CYS A 4 12.43 15.21 -10.17
CA CYS A 4 12.17 14.31 -9.04
C CYS A 4 12.13 12.88 -9.59
N ALA A 5 13.05 12.03 -9.14
CA ALA A 5 13.16 10.64 -9.57
C ALA A 5 12.61 9.72 -8.47
N ALA A 6 11.39 9.22 -8.67
CA ALA A 6 10.70 8.22 -7.83
C ALA A 6 10.64 8.51 -6.32
N ALA A 7 9.91 7.68 -5.58
CA ALA A 7 9.83 7.69 -4.13
C ALA A 7 9.48 6.29 -3.61
N PHE A 8 9.90 5.98 -2.38
CA PHE A 8 9.56 4.73 -1.69
C PHE A 8 8.70 5.05 -0.49
N VAL A 9 7.58 4.34 -0.32
CA VAL A 9 6.69 4.51 0.84
C VAL A 9 7.35 3.90 2.07
N TRP A 10 7.33 4.64 3.16
CA TRP A 10 7.63 4.13 4.50
C TRP A 10 6.31 3.70 5.18
N GLU A 11 6.13 2.46 5.59
CA GLU A 11 6.93 1.28 5.25
C GLU A 11 6.08 0.13 4.71
N TRP A 12 6.71 -1.00 4.40
CA TRP A 12 5.99 -2.10 3.78
C TRP A 12 5.02 -2.78 4.75
N CYS A 13 5.47 -3.13 5.96
CA CYS A 13 4.77 -4.03 6.86
C CYS A 13 4.80 -3.49 8.29
N ASP A 14 3.67 -3.61 9.00
CA ASP A 14 3.62 -3.38 10.43
C ASP A 14 4.54 -4.37 11.17
N HIS A 15 5.17 -3.88 12.23
CA HIS A 15 6.15 -4.61 13.05
C HIS A 15 5.63 -4.89 14.46
N ALA A 16 4.42 -5.45 14.58
CA ALA A 16 3.91 -5.98 15.84
C ALA A 16 4.26 -7.46 16.07
N ILE A 17 4.27 -7.83 17.34
CA ILE A 17 4.45 -9.20 17.81
C ILE A 17 3.08 -9.83 18.09
N ALA A 18 2.84 -11.03 17.59
CA ALA A 18 1.63 -11.77 17.91
C ALA A 18 1.59 -12.13 19.41
N HIS A 19 0.52 -11.74 20.09
CA HIS A 19 0.35 -11.84 21.53
C HIS A 19 -0.96 -12.57 21.89
N GLY A 20 -1.17 -13.73 21.27
CA GLY A 20 -2.37 -14.55 21.49
C GLY A 20 -3.58 -14.12 20.66
N THR A 21 -4.77 -14.42 21.15
CA THR A 21 -6.03 -14.27 20.42
C THR A 21 -7.05 -13.54 21.29
N ALA A 22 -7.69 -12.52 20.73
CA ALA A 22 -8.74 -11.76 21.38
C ALA A 22 -10.05 -12.56 21.44
N GLU A 23 -11.00 -12.12 22.27
CA GLU A 23 -12.31 -12.78 22.43
C GLU A 23 -13.08 -12.92 21.10
N ASN A 24 -12.83 -12.02 20.15
CA ASN A 24 -13.43 -12.04 18.81
C ASN A 24 -12.71 -12.99 17.83
N GLY A 25 -11.72 -13.77 18.29
CA GLY A 25 -10.96 -14.73 17.48
C GLY A 25 -9.81 -14.13 16.66
N LYS A 26 -9.57 -12.81 16.73
CA LYS A 26 -8.46 -12.17 16.01
C LYS A 26 -7.15 -12.27 16.78
N THR A 27 -6.03 -12.38 16.07
CA THR A 27 -4.69 -12.26 16.66
C THR A 27 -4.55 -10.91 17.35
N ILE A 28 -4.06 -10.91 18.58
CA ILE A 28 -3.66 -9.69 19.28
C ILE A 28 -2.26 -9.34 18.79
N TYR A 29 -2.05 -8.09 18.39
CA TYR A 29 -0.77 -7.57 17.95
C TYR A 29 -0.27 -6.57 18.99
N ALA A 30 0.82 -6.93 19.66
CA ALA A 30 1.49 -6.12 20.66
C ALA A 30 2.60 -5.28 20.03
N TYR A 31 2.75 -4.04 20.47
CA TYR A 31 3.77 -3.08 20.02
C TYR A 31 4.50 -2.48 21.24
N GLY A 32 5.24 -1.39 21.04
CA GLY A 32 6.09 -0.80 22.09
C GLY A 32 5.29 -0.46 23.35
N GLY A 33 5.76 -0.92 24.50
CA GLY A 33 5.12 -0.73 25.81
C GLY A 33 4.29 -1.93 26.27
N ASP A 34 3.81 -2.78 25.35
CA ASP A 34 3.01 -3.95 25.70
C ASP A 34 3.83 -5.07 26.36
N HIS A 35 5.16 -4.98 26.34
CA HIS A 35 6.07 -5.92 26.99
C HIS A 35 6.69 -5.35 28.28
N GLY A 36 6.17 -4.22 28.77
CA GLY A 36 6.58 -3.60 30.03
C GLY A 36 7.85 -2.76 29.92
N GLU A 37 8.21 -2.30 28.72
CA GLU A 37 9.33 -1.38 28.53
C GLU A 37 9.06 -0.03 29.22
N GLU A 38 10.06 0.54 29.89
CA GLU A 38 9.96 1.87 30.53
C GLU A 38 10.00 3.01 29.50
N ILE A 39 10.74 2.82 28.40
CA ILE A 39 10.87 3.77 27.29
C ILE A 39 10.48 3.04 26.00
N HIS A 40 9.49 3.57 25.30
CA HIS A 40 9.01 3.03 24.03
C HIS A 40 8.33 4.13 23.20
N ASP A 41 8.22 3.89 21.89
CA ASP A 41 7.53 4.80 20.96
C ASP A 41 6.10 4.36 20.64
N GLY A 42 5.58 3.39 21.40
CA GLY A 42 4.18 2.96 21.30
C GLY A 42 3.93 2.23 19.99
N ASN A 43 2.87 2.61 19.29
CA ASN A 43 2.45 2.00 18.02
C ASN A 43 3.16 2.60 16.79
N PHE A 44 4.23 3.36 16.95
CA PHE A 44 4.97 3.94 15.81
C PHE A 44 5.48 2.88 14.81
N CYS A 45 5.64 1.63 15.25
CA CYS A 45 6.00 0.49 14.40
C CYS A 45 4.81 -0.14 13.65
N MET A 46 3.61 0.42 13.78
CA MET A 46 2.37 0.02 13.11
C MET A 46 2.04 0.99 11.97
N ASP A 47 3.01 1.20 11.08
CA ASP A 47 3.04 2.22 10.02
C ASP A 47 3.26 1.61 8.62
N GLY A 48 2.91 0.34 8.45
CA GLY A 48 3.04 -0.40 7.21
C GLY A 48 1.89 -0.21 6.22
N LEU A 49 2.13 -0.66 4.99
CA LEU A 49 1.12 -0.86 3.95
C LEU A 49 0.36 -2.18 4.07
N VAL A 50 0.85 -3.10 4.92
CA VAL A 50 0.18 -4.35 5.29
C VAL A 50 0.29 -4.62 6.80
N TYR A 51 -0.68 -5.36 7.34
CA TYR A 51 -0.64 -5.91 8.70
C TYR A 51 0.54 -6.88 8.88
N PRO A 52 0.89 -7.29 10.12
CA PRO A 52 2.00 -8.23 10.36
C PRO A 52 1.81 -9.60 9.67
N ASP A 53 0.59 -10.01 9.37
CA ASP A 53 0.30 -11.24 8.60
C ASP A 53 0.23 -11.02 7.08
N ARG A 54 0.60 -9.83 6.61
CA ARG A 54 0.58 -9.36 5.21
C ARG A 54 -0.83 -9.20 4.64
N THR A 55 -1.85 -9.18 5.49
CA THR A 55 -3.17 -8.70 5.10
C THR A 55 -3.06 -7.24 4.66
N VAL A 56 -3.70 -6.91 3.54
CA VAL A 56 -3.58 -5.61 2.87
C VAL A 56 -4.30 -4.51 3.67
N HIS A 57 -3.61 -3.39 3.94
CA HIS A 57 -4.26 -2.17 4.41
C HIS A 57 -4.94 -1.43 3.26
N THR A 58 -5.93 -0.60 3.58
CA THR A 58 -6.59 0.26 2.59
C THR A 58 -5.61 1.21 1.89
N GLY A 59 -4.55 1.64 2.58
CA GLY A 59 -3.49 2.46 2.01
C GLY A 59 -2.77 1.81 0.82
N LEU A 60 -2.51 0.49 0.87
CA LEU A 60 -1.88 -0.23 -0.24
C LEU A 60 -2.81 -0.37 -1.45
N LEU A 61 -4.12 -0.51 -1.22
CA LEU A 61 -5.11 -0.50 -2.32
C LEU A 61 -5.10 0.85 -3.04
N GLU A 62 -5.02 1.95 -2.32
CA GLU A 62 -4.90 3.28 -2.93
C GLU A 62 -3.54 3.47 -3.60
N TYR A 63 -2.45 3.01 -2.98
CA TYR A 63 -1.13 3.06 -3.58
C TYR A 63 -1.08 2.32 -4.92
N LYS A 64 -1.66 1.11 -5.00
CA LYS A 64 -1.82 0.35 -6.25
C LYS A 64 -2.61 1.15 -7.29
N ASN A 65 -3.68 1.83 -6.87
CA ASN A 65 -4.51 2.66 -7.73
C ASN A 65 -3.75 3.92 -8.23
N VAL A 66 -2.94 4.55 -7.40
CA VAL A 66 -2.14 5.72 -7.77
C VAL A 66 -0.98 5.35 -8.70
N TYR A 67 -0.31 4.23 -8.44
CA TYR A 67 0.87 3.79 -9.21
C TYR A 67 0.54 2.82 -10.35
N ARG A 68 -0.73 2.66 -10.73
CA ARG A 68 -1.10 1.80 -11.86
C ARG A 68 -0.35 2.24 -13.14
N PRO A 69 0.18 1.29 -13.93
CA PRO A 69 1.02 1.60 -15.08
C PRO A 69 0.24 2.11 -16.31
N VAL A 70 -1.09 1.98 -16.31
CA VAL A 70 -1.94 2.38 -17.44
C VAL A 70 -3.16 3.12 -16.92
N ARG A 71 -3.50 4.27 -17.53
CA ARG A 71 -4.64 5.08 -17.11
C ARG A 71 -5.54 5.44 -18.28
N VAL A 72 -6.85 5.37 -18.05
CA VAL A 72 -7.82 6.12 -18.84
C VAL A 72 -7.59 7.60 -18.55
N VAL A 73 -7.30 8.39 -19.59
CA VAL A 73 -7.07 9.83 -19.48
C VAL A 73 -8.21 10.65 -20.08
N SER A 74 -9.03 10.06 -20.94
CA SER A 74 -10.30 10.64 -21.38
C SER A 74 -11.30 9.56 -21.81
N TYR A 75 -12.58 9.92 -21.77
CA TYR A 75 -13.70 9.10 -22.22
C TYR A 75 -14.73 9.98 -22.93
N ASP A 76 -15.09 9.62 -24.15
CA ASP A 76 -16.20 10.22 -24.89
C ASP A 76 -17.44 9.33 -24.71
N LYS A 77 -18.51 9.90 -24.16
CA LYS A 77 -19.73 9.15 -23.87
C LYS A 77 -20.60 8.91 -25.11
N GLU A 78 -20.53 9.80 -26.12
CA GLU A 78 -21.34 9.69 -27.34
C GLU A 78 -20.76 8.63 -28.28
N SER A 79 -19.44 8.64 -28.48
CA SER A 79 -18.75 7.65 -29.31
C SER A 79 -18.42 6.36 -28.56
N GLY A 80 -18.32 6.41 -27.23
CA GLY A 80 -17.86 5.30 -26.40
C GLY A 80 -16.34 5.09 -26.42
N GLU A 81 -15.58 6.04 -26.95
CA GLU A 81 -14.12 5.95 -27.08
C GLU A 81 -13.39 6.26 -25.77
N LEU A 82 -12.34 5.49 -25.48
CA LEU A 82 -11.44 5.67 -24.35
C LEU A 82 -10.03 5.97 -24.86
N VAL A 83 -9.34 6.92 -24.21
CA VAL A 83 -7.91 7.14 -24.42
C VAL A 83 -7.14 6.58 -23.24
N LEU A 84 -6.22 5.66 -23.53
CA LEU A 84 -5.32 5.06 -22.56
C LEU A 84 -3.92 5.68 -22.69
N HIS A 85 -3.29 5.95 -21.56
CA HIS A 85 -1.87 6.30 -21.49
C HIS A 85 -1.10 5.18 -20.79
N ASN A 86 -0.05 4.69 -21.46
CA ASN A 86 0.89 3.70 -20.94
C ASN A 86 2.08 4.43 -20.28
N TYR A 87 2.26 4.23 -18.97
CA TYR A 87 3.36 4.79 -18.17
C TYR A 87 4.52 3.79 -17.99
N MET A 88 4.46 2.60 -18.58
CA MET A 88 5.58 1.64 -18.55
C MET A 88 6.75 2.18 -19.39
N ASP A 89 7.98 1.97 -18.91
CA ASP A 89 9.17 2.52 -19.57
C ASP A 89 9.62 1.70 -20.80
N PHE A 90 9.36 0.40 -20.80
CA PHE A 90 9.94 -0.53 -21.79
C PHE A 90 8.93 -1.47 -22.46
N ASP A 91 7.72 -1.61 -21.90
CA ASP A 91 6.72 -2.57 -22.36
C ASP A 91 5.60 -1.90 -23.18
N ASP A 92 5.15 -2.56 -24.24
CA ASP A 92 3.95 -2.14 -24.98
C ASP A 92 2.70 -2.63 -24.22
N LEU A 93 1.68 -1.78 -24.16
CA LEU A 93 0.40 -2.13 -23.57
C LEU A 93 -0.26 -3.32 -24.28
N LYS A 94 -0.02 -3.46 -25.59
CA LYS A 94 -0.57 -4.54 -26.43
C LYS A 94 -0.22 -5.95 -25.96
N ASP A 95 0.86 -6.11 -25.20
CA ASP A 95 1.28 -7.42 -24.71
C ASP A 95 0.43 -7.89 -23.50
N TYR A 96 -0.43 -7.01 -22.96
CA TYR A 96 -1.24 -7.26 -21.76
C TYR A 96 -2.76 -7.19 -21.99
N VAL A 97 -3.22 -6.89 -23.21
CA VAL A 97 -4.64 -6.72 -23.57
C VAL A 97 -5.10 -7.65 -24.68
#